data_AF-A0A0B8Q3M6-F1
#
_entry.id   AF-A0A0B8Q3M6-F1
#
_cell.length_a   1.000
_cell.length_b   1.000
_cell.length_c   1.000
_cell.angle_alpha   90.00
_cell.angle_beta   90.00
_cell.angle_gamma   90.00
#
_symmetry.space_group_name_H-M   'P 1'
#
loop_
_entity.id
_entity.type
_entity.pdbx_description
1 polymer ?
#
loop_
_entity_poly.entity_id
_entity_poly.type
_entity_poly.pdbx_seq_one_letter_code
_entity_poly.pdbx_strand_id
1 'polypeptide(L)'
;MLGAASFLPHAQATAFDTCPSKAYLFQANPVQVYGVNLVTGQTQLLQSDTGLNANINGVGFDFDGRYIYGYDTTNKQIVRLGQNFQAEVINTSNLPTDHTFYVGDVFNSHYYLYRKGKGCSRLI
;
A
#
# COMPACT_ATOMS: atom_id res chain seq x y z
N MET A 1 0.68 8.23 -42.34
CA MET A 1 0.18 7.36 -41.25
C MET A 1 0.38 8.10 -39.95
N LEU A 2 -0.67 8.69 -39.37
CA LEU A 2 -0.60 9.28 -38.04
C LEU A 2 -0.74 8.15 -37.02
N GLY A 3 0.32 7.88 -36.26
CA GLY A 3 0.27 6.92 -35.16
C GLY A 3 -0.60 7.47 -34.04
N ALA A 4 -1.68 6.76 -33.71
CA ALA A 4 -2.47 7.06 -32.53
C ALA A 4 -1.64 6.69 -31.29
N ALA A 5 -1.27 7.69 -30.48
CA ALA A 5 -0.72 7.46 -29.16
C ALA A 5 -1.84 6.93 -28.27
N SER A 6 -1.79 5.63 -27.94
CA SER A 6 -2.69 5.01 -26.97
C SER A 6 -2.28 5.49 -25.56
N PHE A 7 -3.05 6.41 -24.99
CA PHE A 7 -2.92 6.75 -23.58
C PHE A 7 -3.50 5.59 -22.75
N LEU A 8 -2.62 4.78 -22.16
CA LEU A 8 -3.03 3.83 -21.12
C LEU A 8 -3.49 4.66 -19.91
N PRO A 9 -4.74 4.53 -19.44
CA PRO A 9 -5.15 5.18 -18.21
C PRO A 9 -4.29 4.62 -17.07
N HIS A 10 -3.48 5.47 -16.45
CA HIS A 10 -2.89 5.14 -15.16
C HIS A 10 -4.07 4.98 -14.19
N ALA A 11 -4.31 3.75 -13.74
CA ALA A 11 -5.33 3.49 -12.74
C ALA A 11 -4.95 4.25 -11.46
N GLN A 12 -5.60 5.40 -11.23
CA GLN A 12 -5.52 6.11 -9.96
C GLN A 12 -6.30 5.29 -8.94
N ALA A 13 -5.78 5.17 -7.72
CA ALA A 13 -6.47 4.41 -6.70
C ALA A 13 -7.74 5.17 -6.30
N THR A 14 -8.90 4.52 -6.42
CA THR A 14 -10.17 5.06 -5.92
C THR A 14 -10.31 4.74 -4.44
N ALA A 15 -10.67 5.73 -3.62
CA ALA A 15 -10.88 5.57 -2.18
C ALA A 15 -11.87 4.43 -1.84
N PHE A 16 -11.74 3.85 -0.64
CA PHE A 16 -12.65 2.83 -0.13
C PHE A 16 -14.01 3.43 0.26
N ASP A 17 -15.09 2.96 -0.38
CA ASP A 17 -16.47 3.30 0.00
C ASP A 17 -17.08 2.33 1.01
N THR A 18 -16.53 1.12 1.10
CA THR A 18 -16.93 0.08 2.06
C THR A 18 -15.70 -0.68 2.55
N CYS A 19 -15.83 -1.44 3.64
CA CYS A 19 -14.78 -2.30 4.17
C CYS A 19 -15.02 -3.76 3.73
N PRO A 20 -14.39 -4.24 2.64
CA PRO A 20 -14.59 -5.63 2.16
C PRO A 20 -14.08 -6.69 3.14
N SER A 21 -13.17 -6.32 4.06
CA SER A 21 -12.75 -7.17 5.17
C SER A 21 -12.55 -6.35 6.46
N LYS A 22 -12.70 -7.00 7.61
CA LYS A 22 -12.38 -6.41 8.93
C LYS A 22 -10.88 -6.29 9.19
N ALA A 23 -10.09 -7.11 8.51
CA ALA A 23 -8.63 -7.10 8.59
C ALA A 23 -8.03 -7.55 7.26
N TYR A 24 -6.85 -7.01 6.94
CA TYR A 24 -6.13 -7.32 5.72
C TYR A 24 -4.77 -7.92 6.03
N LEU A 25 -4.33 -8.85 5.20
CA LEU A 25 -3.00 -9.43 5.24
C LEU A 25 -2.35 -9.26 3.87
N PHE A 26 -1.22 -8.56 3.85
CA PHE A 26 -0.37 -8.37 2.68
C PHE A 26 0.74 -9.43 2.76
N GLN A 27 0.78 -10.35 1.79
CA GLN A 27 1.74 -11.46 1.77
C GLN A 27 2.01 -11.93 0.33
N ALA A 28 2.89 -12.94 0.16
CA ALA A 28 3.42 -13.41 -1.13
C ALA A 28 4.40 -12.45 -1.81
N ASN A 29 5.01 -12.89 -2.91
CA ASN A 29 5.97 -12.14 -3.71
C ASN A 29 5.80 -12.49 -5.21
N PRO A 30 5.16 -11.63 -6.03
CA PRO A 30 4.66 -10.29 -5.74
C PRO A 30 3.55 -10.26 -4.67
N VAL A 31 3.38 -9.11 -4.01
CA VAL A 31 2.41 -8.99 -2.92
C VAL A 31 0.97 -9.17 -3.41
N GLN A 32 0.22 -9.92 -2.62
CA GLN A 32 -1.20 -10.19 -2.75
C GLN A 32 -1.91 -9.73 -1.48
N VAL A 33 -3.20 -9.38 -1.61
CA VAL A 33 -4.02 -8.91 -0.49
C VAL A 33 -5.06 -9.96 -0.13
N TYR A 34 -5.08 -10.32 1.14
CA TYR A 34 -6.02 -11.26 1.72
C TYR A 34 -6.89 -10.57 2.78
N GLY A 35 -8.15 -10.96 2.86
CA GLY A 35 -9.01 -10.64 3.99
C GLY A 35 -8.84 -11.70 5.09
N VAL A 36 -8.79 -11.27 6.35
CA VAL A 36 -8.65 -12.17 7.50
C VAL A 36 -9.95 -12.20 8.29
N ASN A 37 -10.51 -13.40 8.47
CA ASN A 37 -11.58 -13.62 9.44
C ASN A 37 -10.98 -13.59 10.85
N LEU A 38 -11.25 -12.54 11.62
CA LEU A 38 -10.69 -12.37 12.97
C LEU A 38 -11.21 -13.37 14.02
N VAL A 39 -12.29 -14.10 13.72
CA VAL A 39 -12.83 -15.14 14.61
C VAL A 39 -12.14 -16.48 14.36
N THR A 40 -11.93 -16.86 13.10
CA THR A 40 -11.39 -18.17 12.73
C THR A 40 -9.92 -18.16 12.35
N GLY A 41 -9.34 -16.99 12.09
CA GLY A 41 -7.99 -16.82 11.54
C GLY A 41 -7.86 -17.21 10.06
N GLN A 42 -8.93 -17.64 9.40
CA GLN A 42 -8.89 -18.01 7.98
C GLN A 42 -8.69 -16.80 7.09
N THR A 43 -7.93 -17.00 6.01
CA THR A 43 -7.65 -15.96 5.00
C THR A 43 -8.40 -16.24 3.71
N GLN A 44 -8.95 -15.19 3.09
CA GLN A 44 -9.54 -15.24 1.75
C GLN A 44 -8.77 -14.31 0.83
N LEU A 45 -8.38 -14.77 -0.36
CA LEU A 45 -7.75 -13.92 -1.37
C LEU A 45 -8.74 -12.85 -1.86
N LEU A 46 -8.35 -11.59 -1.74
CA LEU A 46 -9.14 -10.43 -2.23
C LEU A 46 -8.55 -9.85 -3.50
N GLN A 47 -7.21 -9.83 -3.61
CA GLN A 47 -6.51 -9.36 -4.79
C GLN A 47 -5.22 -10.17 -5.01
N SER A 48 -5.11 -10.81 -6.18
CA SER A 48 -3.93 -11.59 -6.59
C SER A 48 -2.85 -10.75 -7.27
N ASP A 49 -3.19 -9.56 -7.75
CA ASP A 49 -2.29 -8.65 -8.43
C ASP A 49 -2.58 -7.21 -8.02
N THR A 50 -1.65 -6.59 -7.30
CA THR A 50 -1.77 -5.18 -6.87
C THR A 50 -1.37 -4.19 -7.96
N GLY A 51 -1.02 -4.65 -9.16
CA GLY A 51 -0.49 -3.82 -10.25
C GLY A 51 1.00 -3.49 -10.09
N LEU A 52 1.65 -3.99 -9.03
CA LEU A 52 3.07 -3.83 -8.76
C LEU A 52 3.77 -5.18 -8.57
N ASN A 53 4.90 -5.35 -9.26
CA ASN A 53 5.83 -6.44 -8.99
C ASN A 53 6.76 -6.09 -7.81
N ALA A 54 6.16 -5.98 -6.62
CA ALA A 54 6.83 -5.50 -5.41
C ALA A 54 6.33 -6.20 -4.14
N ASN A 55 7.09 -6.06 -3.06
CA ASN A 55 6.66 -6.45 -1.71
C ASN A 55 6.28 -5.22 -0.89
N ILE A 56 5.02 -5.16 -0.42
CA ILE A 56 4.48 -4.04 0.36
C ILE A 56 4.37 -4.46 1.82
N ASN A 57 4.91 -3.66 2.75
CA ASN A 57 4.83 -3.90 4.20
C ASN A 57 4.63 -2.58 4.97
N GLY A 58 4.49 -2.68 6.30
CA GLY A 58 4.22 -1.55 7.18
C GLY A 58 2.91 -0.85 6.82
N VAL A 59 1.87 -1.60 6.49
CA VAL A 59 0.62 -1.04 5.95
C VAL A 59 -0.25 -0.42 7.06
N GLY A 60 -0.93 0.67 6.73
CA GLY A 60 -1.88 1.34 7.61
C GLY A 60 -3.03 1.96 6.82
N PHE A 61 -4.18 2.19 7.47
CA PHE A 61 -5.36 2.78 6.83
C PHE A 61 -5.58 4.22 7.27
N ASP A 62 -5.72 5.12 6.31
CA ASP A 62 -6.15 6.49 6.53
C ASP A 62 -7.68 6.57 6.51
N PHE A 63 -8.29 6.95 7.63
CA PHE A 63 -9.75 7.06 7.75
C PHE A 63 -10.33 8.31 7.06
N ASP A 64 -9.55 9.38 6.91
CA ASP A 64 -10.02 10.61 6.27
C ASP A 64 -9.97 10.47 4.74
N GLY A 65 -8.82 10.05 4.20
CA GLY A 65 -8.65 9.81 2.76
C GLY A 65 -9.27 8.49 2.29
N ARG A 66 -9.51 7.53 3.20
CA ARG A 66 -10.02 6.18 2.93
C ARG A 66 -9.12 5.40 1.97
N TYR A 67 -7.82 5.40 2.26
CA TYR A 67 -6.79 4.66 1.51
C TYR A 67 -5.95 3.80 2.44
N ILE A 68 -5.45 2.68 1.92
CA ILE A 68 -4.39 1.93 2.58
C ILE A 68 -3.06 2.51 2.10
N TYR A 69 -2.18 2.91 3.02
CA TYR A 69 -0.81 3.27 2.73
C TYR A 69 0.12 2.10 3.04
N GLY A 70 1.20 1.99 2.28
CA GLY A 70 2.20 0.94 2.47
C GLY A 70 3.57 1.37 1.97
N TYR A 71 4.59 0.64 2.40
CA TYR A 71 5.96 0.82 1.96
C TYR A 71 6.35 -0.32 1.05
N ASP A 72 6.65 0.01 -0.21
CA ASP A 72 7.25 -0.90 -1.18
C ASP A 72 8.71 -1.12 -0.79
N THR A 73 8.96 -2.27 -0.20
CA THR A 73 10.29 -2.70 0.26
C THR A 73 11.25 -3.05 -0.88
N THR A 74 10.72 -3.32 -2.08
CA THR A 74 11.51 -3.64 -3.27
C THR A 74 12.11 -2.38 -3.87
N ASN A 75 11.29 -1.35 -4.08
CA ASN A 75 11.70 -0.09 -4.74
C ASN A 75 11.93 1.07 -3.75
N LYS A 76 11.74 0.84 -2.44
CA LYS A 76 11.93 1.82 -1.37
C LYS A 76 11.11 3.09 -1.55
N GLN A 77 9.82 2.92 -1.83
CA GLN A 77 8.88 4.00 -2.11
C GLN A 77 7.58 3.81 -1.32
N ILE A 78 6.80 4.88 -1.18
CA ILE A 78 5.47 4.81 -0.58
C ILE A 78 4.46 4.52 -1.69
N VAL A 79 3.50 3.67 -1.37
CA VAL A 79 2.35 3.40 -2.21
C VAL A 79 1.06 3.66 -1.43
N ARG A 80 -0.01 3.98 -2.15
CA ARG A 80 -1.37 3.85 -1.61
C ARG A 80 -2.19 2.91 -2.46
N LEU A 81 -3.14 2.24 -1.82
CA LEU A 81 -4.07 1.32 -2.44
C LEU A 81 -5.50 1.77 -2.14
N GLY A 82 -6.34 1.65 -3.16
CA GLY A 82 -7.76 1.98 -3.12
C GLY A 82 -8.64 0.74 -3.03
N GLN A 83 -9.95 0.92 -3.25
CA GLN A 83 -10.97 -0.12 -3.08
C GLN A 83 -10.77 -1.40 -3.91
N ASN A 84 -10.01 -1.31 -5.00
CA ASN A 84 -9.68 -2.45 -5.87
C ASN A 84 -8.29 -3.07 -5.57
N PHE A 85 -7.62 -2.57 -4.54
CA PHE A 85 -6.26 -2.95 -4.13
C PHE A 85 -5.21 -2.80 -5.23
N GLN A 86 -5.45 -1.93 -6.21
CA GLN A 86 -4.40 -1.50 -7.12
C GLN A 86 -3.55 -0.43 -6.43
N ALA A 87 -2.25 -0.64 -6.44
CA ALA A 87 -1.28 0.23 -5.81
C ALA A 87 -0.82 1.31 -6.77
N GLU A 88 -0.77 2.54 -6.27
CA GLU A 88 -0.13 3.65 -6.95
C GLU A 88 1.01 4.21 -6.10
N VAL A 89 2.10 4.56 -6.77
CA VAL A 89 3.27 5.17 -6.13
C VAL A 89 2.95 6.62 -5.75
N ILE A 90 3.29 6.99 -4.51
CA ILE A 90 3.14 8.36 -4.03
C ILE A 90 4.51 9.01 -3.94
N ASN A 91 4.68 10.11 -4.66
CA ASN A 91 5.86 10.95 -4.54
C ASN A 91 5.89 11.58 -3.14
N THR A 92 6.91 11.26 -2.36
CA THR A 92 7.14 11.82 -1.04
C THR A 92 8.52 12.45 -0.96
N SER A 93 8.55 13.70 -0.50
CA SER A 93 9.81 14.34 -0.12
C SER A 93 10.28 13.76 1.21
N ASN A 94 11.59 13.62 1.36
CA ASN A 94 12.25 13.21 2.62
C ASN A 94 12.06 11.74 3.06
N LEU A 95 11.66 10.83 2.16
CA LEU A 95 11.71 9.39 2.46
C LEU A 95 13.18 8.92 2.52
N PRO A 96 13.66 8.37 3.65
CA PRO A 96 15.03 7.83 3.71
C PRO A 96 15.21 6.65 2.76
N THR A 97 16.27 6.67 1.95
CA THR A 97 16.55 5.63 0.94
C THR A 97 17.76 4.76 1.29
N ASP A 98 18.56 5.14 2.31
CA ASP A 98 19.72 4.38 2.80
C ASP A 98 19.32 3.08 3.52
N HIS A 99 18.03 2.89 3.80
CA HIS A 99 17.50 1.70 4.47
C HIS A 99 16.05 1.38 4.03
N THR A 100 15.59 0.20 4.43
CA THR A 100 14.25 -0.34 4.15
C THR A 100 13.41 -0.36 5.44
N PHE A 101 12.12 -0.08 5.36
CA PHE A 101 11.19 -0.19 6.49
C PHE A 101 10.33 -1.46 6.35
N TYR A 102 10.06 -2.13 7.47
CA TYR A 102 9.13 -3.27 7.53
C TYR A 102 7.98 -3.03 8.52
N VAL A 103 8.06 -1.92 9.26
CA VAL A 103 7.10 -1.55 10.29
C VAL A 103 6.64 -0.14 9.96
N GLY A 104 5.33 0.04 9.96
CA GLY A 104 4.68 1.31 9.71
C GLY A 104 3.18 1.20 9.91
N ASP A 105 2.54 2.33 10.11
CA ASP A 105 1.09 2.46 10.24
C ASP A 105 0.67 3.91 9.97
N VAL A 106 -0.62 4.16 9.81
CA VAL A 106 -1.20 5.49 9.65
C VAL A 106 -1.81 5.95 10.96
N PHE A 107 -1.55 7.20 11.35
CA PHE A 107 -2.18 7.84 12.50
C PHE A 107 -2.41 9.32 12.23
N ASN A 108 -3.63 9.81 12.50
CA ASN A 108 -4.07 11.18 12.18
C ASN A 108 -3.67 11.60 10.75
N SER A 109 -3.95 10.72 9.79
CA SER A 109 -3.75 10.98 8.34
C SER A 109 -2.29 11.22 7.94
N HIS A 110 -1.34 10.84 8.81
CA HIS A 110 0.09 10.77 8.54
C HIS A 110 0.55 9.32 8.52
N TYR A 111 1.42 8.98 7.57
CA TYR A 111 2.02 7.65 7.48
C TYR A 111 3.36 7.61 8.21
N TYR A 112 3.49 6.71 9.18
CA TYR A 112 4.69 6.56 9.99
C TYR A 112 5.44 5.30 9.59
N LEU A 113 6.75 5.41 9.44
CA LEU A 113 7.66 4.27 9.23
C LEU A 113 8.68 4.19 10.37
N TYR A 114 8.92 2.99 10.88
CA TYR A 114 9.87 2.76 11.95
C TYR A 114 10.94 1.73 11.57
N ARG A 115 12.20 2.03 11.90
CA ARG A 115 13.29 1.06 11.86
C ARG A 115 14.18 1.20 13.08
N LYS A 116 14.41 0.08 13.78
CA LYS A 116 15.33 0.01 14.91
C LYS A 116 16.71 0.55 14.53
N GLY A 117 17.23 1.48 15.34
CA GLY A 117 18.52 2.13 15.11
C GLY A 117 18.51 3.24 14.05
N LYS A 118 17.39 3.50 13.39
CA LYS A 118 17.21 4.62 12.43
C LYS A 118 16.17 5.63 12.89
N GLY A 119 15.17 5.18 13.65
CA GLY A 119 14.14 6.04 14.25
C GLY A 119 12.78 5.88 13.60
N CYS A 120 11.92 6.88 13.80
CA CYS A 120 10.57 6.97 13.26
C CYS A 120 10.50 8.14 12.27
N SER A 121 10.02 7.88 11.06
CA SER A 121 9.81 8.87 10.00
C SER A 121 8.31 9.13 9.86
N ARG A 122 7.90 10.39 9.96
CA ARG A 122 6.55 10.83 9.60
C ARG A 122 6.54 11.28 8.15
N LEU A 123 5.62 10.73 7.37
CA LEU A 123 5.45 10.94 5.94
C LEU A 123 3.98 11.31 5.70
N ILE A 124 3.73 11.99 4.57
CA ILE A 124 2.45 12.61 4.16
C ILE A 124 1.81 13.54 5.20
#